data_AF-A0A1M3TX32-F1
#
_entry.id   AF-A0A1M3TX32-F1
#
_cell.length_a   1.000
_cell.length_b   1.000
_cell.length_c   1.000
_cell.angle_alpha   90.00
_cell.angle_beta   90.00
_cell.angle_gamma   90.00
#
_symmetry.space_group_name_H-M   'P 1'
#
loop_
_entity.id
_entity.type
_entity.pdbx_description
1 polymer ?
#
loop_
_entity_poly.entity_id
_entity_poly.type
_entity_poly.pdbx_seq_one_letter_code
_entity_poly.pdbx_strand_id
1 'polypeptide(L)'
;MASEPKTYVSGGRVLASPPITVRIIRFIENIYLFLGLYIVSLFSLDPYTAAQNSRFNVTQSGKTPNTRARWGSGGGGGGGSWGPGGGGGGGPGGPGRRIGRVDDIRGPEYIDEGTSVSHIQHHTMSTPQTDAEWATLISGIQQSLPTTFPPYDISSEINRTIDHTQLALTATEQQIDDLCQEAIQHQFATVCVRLNHVSRAVQNLKEHPAVGVACVVGFHEGTYKTDEKTAEAKEAVNLGASELDMVLHYPLLQEGKYKDVYADVLEVRKAAPTPVGLKVILETSQLTREQIIAGSVLACVAGADYIKTSTGFNGPGANLESVALMRETANLVGKGTKVKASGGVRSAEDCRKMLQAGAARIGSSSGVKIMQEEKTGIASSGSGSGY
;
A
#
# COMPACT_ATOMS: atom_id res chain seq x y z
N MET A 1 -12.64 9.02 -15.92
CA MET A 1 -13.18 8.27 -17.07
C MET A 1 -12.00 7.59 -17.75
N ALA A 2 -11.89 6.26 -17.65
CA ALA A 2 -10.85 5.53 -18.36
C ALA A 2 -11.10 5.67 -19.86
N SER A 3 -10.13 6.21 -20.60
CA SER A 3 -10.19 6.22 -22.06
C SER A 3 -10.18 4.77 -22.54
N GLU A 4 -11.14 4.39 -23.38
CA GLU A 4 -11.18 3.08 -24.02
C GLU A 4 -9.81 2.69 -24.60
N PRO A 5 -9.42 1.40 -24.53
CA PRO A 5 -8.15 0.95 -25.09
C PRO A 5 -8.12 1.28 -26.58
N LYS A 6 -7.17 2.13 -26.98
CA LYS A 6 -7.01 2.55 -28.38
C LYS A 6 -6.65 1.34 -29.23
N THR A 7 -7.62 0.83 -29.98
CA THR A 7 -7.43 -0.27 -30.93
C THR A 7 -6.64 0.21 -32.14
N TYR A 8 -5.52 -0.44 -32.43
CA TYR A 8 -4.68 -0.11 -33.59
C TYR A 8 -4.98 -1.08 -34.73
N VAL A 9 -5.30 -0.56 -35.92
CA VAL A 9 -5.56 -1.40 -37.10
C VAL A 9 -4.51 -1.07 -38.18
N SER A 10 -3.88 -2.09 -38.74
CA SER A 10 -2.92 -1.94 -39.85
C SER A 10 -3.11 -3.08 -40.84
N GLY A 11 -3.29 -2.77 -42.13
CA GLY A 11 -3.47 -3.79 -43.18
C GLY A 11 -4.68 -4.71 -42.97
N GLY A 12 -5.76 -4.24 -42.31
CA GLY A 12 -6.97 -5.03 -42.05
C GLY A 12 -6.91 -5.97 -40.85
N ARG A 13 -5.83 -5.91 -40.04
CA ARG A 13 -5.70 -6.68 -38.78
C ARG A 13 -5.65 -5.75 -37.57
N VAL A 14 -6.32 -6.15 -36.50
CA VAL A 14 -6.24 -5.50 -35.19
C VAL A 14 -4.92 -5.89 -34.53
N LEU A 15 -4.11 -4.90 -34.17
CA LEU A 15 -2.83 -5.06 -33.52
C LEU A 15 -2.98 -4.80 -32.02
N ALA A 16 -2.39 -5.69 -31.21
CA ALA A 16 -2.31 -5.52 -29.76
C ALA A 16 -1.42 -4.33 -29.33
N SER A 17 -0.67 -3.73 -30.26
CA SER A 17 0.21 -2.60 -29.99
C SER A 17 0.36 -1.69 -31.22
N PRO A 18 0.71 -0.40 -31.04
CA PRO A 18 0.82 0.53 -32.15
C PRO A 18 1.90 0.09 -33.14
N PRO A 19 1.66 0.25 -34.47
CA PRO A 19 2.67 0.01 -35.50
C PRO A 19 3.98 0.75 -35.19
N ILE A 20 5.10 0.18 -35.60
CA ILE A 20 6.44 0.76 -35.37
C ILE A 20 6.50 2.21 -35.86
N THR A 21 5.88 2.52 -37.00
CA THR A 21 5.79 3.89 -37.53
C THR A 21 5.13 4.87 -36.55
N VAL A 22 4.05 4.45 -35.87
CA VAL A 22 3.35 5.27 -34.87
C VAL A 22 4.20 5.45 -33.61
N ARG A 23 4.96 4.42 -33.22
CA ARG A 23 5.89 4.51 -32.08
C ARG A 23 7.03 5.49 -32.36
N ILE A 24 7.58 5.47 -33.57
CA ILE A 24 8.64 6.39 -34.00
C ILE A 24 8.12 7.83 -34.02
N ILE A 25 6.93 8.07 -34.58
CA ILE A 25 6.33 9.41 -34.60
C ILE A 25 6.11 9.93 -33.18
N ARG A 26 5.51 9.13 -32.29
CA ARG A 26 5.29 9.52 -30.88
C ARG A 26 6.60 9.78 -30.13
N PHE A 27 7.64 9.01 -30.42
CA PHE A 27 8.95 9.23 -29.83
C PHE A 27 9.55 10.58 -30.25
N ILE A 28 9.46 10.93 -31.54
CA ILE A 28 9.91 12.23 -32.06
C ILE A 28 9.08 13.38 -31.47
N GLU A 29 7.76 13.22 -31.39
CA GLU A 29 6.87 14.21 -30.75
C GLU A 29 7.21 14.42 -29.26
N ASN A 30 7.48 13.34 -28.52
CA ASN A 30 7.88 13.43 -27.11
C ASN A 30 9.23 14.14 -26.95
N ILE A 31 10.21 13.87 -27.82
CA ILE A 31 11.49 14.57 -27.83
C ILE A 31 11.28 16.06 -28.12
N TYR A 32 10.45 16.40 -29.09
CA TYR A 32 10.16 17.79 -29.45
C TYR A 32 9.49 18.55 -28.30
N LEU A 33 8.51 17.93 -27.62
CA LEU A 33 7.84 18.51 -26.46
C LEU A 33 8.81 18.66 -25.28
N PHE A 34 9.64 17.66 -25.01
CA PHE A 34 10.62 17.69 -23.94
C PHE A 34 11.67 18.78 -24.16
N LEU A 35 12.29 18.83 -25.34
CA LEU A 35 13.31 19.84 -25.66
C LEU A 35 12.70 21.25 -25.70
N GLY A 36 11.47 21.39 -26.21
CA GLY A 36 10.75 22.66 -26.19
C GLY A 36 10.48 23.17 -24.77
N LEU A 37 10.04 22.29 -23.87
CA LEU A 37 9.80 22.64 -22.47
C LEU A 37 11.11 22.93 -21.72
N TYR A 38 12.17 22.16 -22.00
CA TYR A 38 13.50 22.33 -21.42
C TYR A 38 14.10 23.69 -21.79
N ILE A 39 14.08 24.06 -23.08
CA ILE A 39 14.62 25.34 -23.55
C ILE A 39 13.81 26.52 -22.97
N VAL A 40 12.48 26.43 -22.94
CA VAL A 40 11.63 27.50 -22.38
C VAL A 40 11.88 27.68 -20.88
N SER A 41 12.16 26.60 -20.15
CA SER A 41 12.45 26.66 -18.71
C SER A 41 13.87 27.15 -18.42
N LEU A 42 14.85 26.77 -19.25
CA LEU A 42 16.27 27.07 -19.07
C LEU A 42 16.60 28.56 -19.21
N PHE A 43 15.89 29.28 -20.08
CA PHE A 43 16.14 30.70 -20.34
C PHE A 43 15.15 31.64 -19.64
N SER A 44 14.28 31.12 -18.76
CA SER A 44 13.34 31.93 -17.98
C SER A 44 13.89 32.24 -16.59
N LEU A 45 13.69 33.48 -16.14
CA LEU A 45 13.95 33.88 -14.74
C LEU A 45 12.94 33.27 -13.76
N ASP A 46 11.79 32.80 -14.27
CA ASP A 46 10.80 32.00 -13.57
C ASP A 46 10.47 30.74 -14.40
N PRO A 47 11.21 29.64 -14.20
CA PRO A 47 11.07 28.42 -14.99
C PRO A 47 9.68 27.78 -14.86
N TYR A 48 9.06 27.89 -13.69
CA TYR A 48 7.78 27.25 -13.41
C TYR A 48 6.64 27.94 -14.17
N THR A 49 6.55 29.27 -14.08
CA THR A 49 5.54 30.05 -14.79
C THR A 49 5.73 29.99 -16.32
N ALA A 50 6.98 29.97 -16.79
CA ALA A 50 7.28 29.83 -18.22
C ALA A 50 6.88 28.44 -18.76
N ALA A 51 7.14 27.37 -18.00
CA ALA A 51 6.71 26.03 -18.37
C ALA A 51 5.18 25.89 -18.40
N GLN A 52 4.47 26.49 -17.43
CA GLN A 52 3.01 26.44 -17.37
C GLN A 52 2.34 27.12 -18.57
N ASN A 53 2.86 28.27 -19.00
CA ASN A 53 2.33 29.06 -20.11
C ASN A 53 2.87 28.67 -21.49
N SER A 54 3.77 27.68 -21.55
CA SER A 54 4.42 27.24 -22.78
C SER A 54 3.48 26.42 -23.66
N ARG A 55 3.53 26.65 -24.98
CA ARG A 55 2.85 25.80 -25.98
C ARG A 55 3.31 24.33 -25.97
N PHE A 56 4.47 24.05 -25.36
CA PHE A 56 5.02 22.72 -25.20
C PHE A 56 4.47 21.99 -23.96
N ASN A 57 3.65 22.66 -23.15
CA ASN A 57 2.97 22.06 -22.01
C ASN A 57 1.87 21.10 -22.49
N VAL A 58 2.07 19.81 -22.24
CA VAL A 58 1.18 18.73 -22.69
C VAL A 58 -0.21 18.81 -22.06
N THR A 59 -0.35 19.51 -20.93
CA THR A 59 -1.65 19.78 -20.29
C THR A 59 -2.48 20.85 -21.02
N GLN A 60 -1.85 21.66 -21.87
CA GLN A 60 -2.50 22.68 -22.71
C GLN A 60 -2.88 22.16 -24.11
N SER A 61 -2.32 21.02 -24.55
CA SER A 61 -2.53 20.41 -25.88
C SER A 61 -3.99 20.06 -26.20
N GLY A 62 -4.91 20.12 -25.22
CA GLY A 62 -6.36 19.94 -25.42
C GLY A 62 -7.14 21.21 -25.76
N LYS A 63 -6.48 22.39 -25.84
CA LYS A 63 -7.12 23.68 -26.14
C LYS A 63 -6.71 24.22 -27.51
N THR A 64 -7.04 23.50 -28.58
CA THR A 64 -7.22 24.10 -29.90
C THR A 64 -8.71 24.16 -30.20
N PRO A 65 -9.30 25.35 -30.39
CA PRO A 65 -10.70 25.47 -30.76
C PRO A 65 -10.85 25.05 -32.22
N ASN A 66 -11.22 23.79 -32.44
CA ASN A 66 -11.68 23.35 -33.75
C ASN A 66 -13.16 23.74 -33.87
N THR A 67 -13.41 24.92 -34.42
CA THR A 67 -14.74 25.44 -34.71
C THR A 67 -15.39 24.61 -35.81
N ARG A 68 -16.36 23.78 -35.43
CA ARG A 68 -17.48 23.43 -36.32
C ARG A 68 -18.78 23.60 -35.55
N ALA A 69 -19.56 24.59 -35.97
CA ALA A 69 -20.87 24.90 -35.42
C ALA A 69 -21.86 23.75 -35.69
N ARG A 70 -22.57 23.30 -34.66
CA ARG A 70 -23.79 22.51 -34.79
C ARG A 70 -24.91 23.23 -34.05
N TRP A 71 -25.80 23.80 -34.84
CA TRP A 71 -27.10 24.35 -34.44
C TRP A 71 -28.02 23.25 -33.87
N GLY A 72 -28.84 23.61 -32.88
CA GLY A 72 -30.14 22.96 -32.65
C GLY A 72 -30.57 22.75 -31.21
N SER A 73 -31.53 23.60 -30.77
CA SER A 73 -32.69 23.31 -29.90
C SER A 73 -32.43 22.79 -28.48
N GLY A 74 -32.76 23.52 -27.41
CA GLY A 74 -34.12 23.61 -26.83
C GLY A 74 -34.30 22.48 -25.79
N GLY A 75 -34.73 22.65 -24.55
CA GLY A 75 -35.46 23.67 -23.81
C GLY A 75 -36.16 22.95 -22.64
N GLY A 76 -36.35 23.62 -21.50
CA GLY A 76 -37.22 23.20 -20.38
C GLY A 76 -36.67 22.06 -19.50
N GLY A 77 -36.81 22.04 -18.18
CA GLY A 77 -37.68 22.79 -17.27
C GLY A 77 -38.37 21.83 -16.29
N GLY A 78 -38.31 22.14 -14.98
CA GLY A 78 -39.37 21.76 -14.03
C GLY A 78 -39.12 20.57 -13.07
N GLY A 79 -38.61 20.86 -11.87
CA GLY A 79 -39.37 20.90 -10.60
C GLY A 79 -40.20 19.70 -10.12
N GLY A 80 -40.10 19.38 -8.82
CA GLY A 80 -41.19 18.75 -8.06
C GLY A 80 -40.78 17.88 -6.87
N SER A 81 -40.65 18.50 -5.70
CA SER A 81 -40.60 17.89 -4.34
C SER A 81 -41.98 17.37 -3.91
N TRP A 82 -42.08 16.38 -3.01
CA TRP A 82 -43.06 16.29 -1.88
C TRP A 82 -42.75 15.09 -0.93
N GLY A 83 -42.34 15.40 0.31
CA GLY A 83 -43.08 15.04 1.56
C GLY A 83 -43.09 13.60 2.13
N PRO A 84 -42.71 13.40 3.42
CA PRO A 84 -42.69 12.10 4.13
C PRO A 84 -43.81 11.90 5.17
N GLY A 85 -43.97 10.66 5.65
CA GLY A 85 -44.66 10.27 6.88
C GLY A 85 -44.22 8.84 7.26
N GLY A 86 -44.09 8.37 8.50
CA GLY A 86 -44.44 8.91 9.81
C GLY A 86 -45.10 7.81 10.67
N GLY A 87 -44.40 7.29 11.70
CA GLY A 87 -45.00 6.84 12.98
C GLY A 87 -45.17 5.35 13.28
N GLY A 88 -44.71 4.93 14.48
CA GLY A 88 -45.56 4.17 15.43
C GLY A 88 -45.08 2.84 16.05
N GLY A 89 -44.30 2.93 17.15
CA GLY A 89 -44.46 2.31 18.50
C GLY A 89 -44.96 0.86 18.77
N GLY A 90 -44.31 0.20 19.75
CA GLY A 90 -44.96 -0.75 20.68
C GLY A 90 -44.13 -1.98 21.14
N GLY A 91 -43.63 -1.98 22.39
CA GLY A 91 -43.34 -3.20 23.19
C GLY A 91 -44.52 -3.50 24.16
N PRO A 92 -44.41 -4.33 25.22
CA PRO A 92 -43.25 -5.09 25.77
C PRO A 92 -43.59 -6.55 26.23
N GLY A 93 -42.62 -7.29 26.80
CA GLY A 93 -42.90 -8.45 27.69
C GLY A 93 -41.82 -9.55 27.77
N GLY A 94 -41.12 -9.66 28.92
CA GLY A 94 -40.29 -10.82 29.31
C GLY A 94 -41.13 -11.99 29.90
N PRO A 95 -40.53 -13.11 30.39
CA PRO A 95 -39.62 -13.10 31.56
C PRO A 95 -38.42 -14.08 31.48
N GLY A 96 -37.48 -13.95 32.44
CA GLY A 96 -36.16 -14.61 32.44
C GLY A 96 -36.00 -15.94 33.20
N ARG A 97 -34.74 -16.42 33.27
CA ARG A 97 -34.21 -17.38 34.27
C ARG A 97 -32.68 -17.22 34.44
N ARG A 98 -32.21 -17.68 35.61
CA ARG A 98 -30.96 -17.38 36.34
C ARG A 98 -29.79 -18.35 36.11
N ILE A 99 -28.58 -17.82 36.36
CA ILE A 99 -27.39 -18.39 37.05
C ILE A 99 -26.59 -19.54 36.41
N GLY A 100 -25.28 -19.31 36.32
CA GLY A 100 -24.21 -20.32 36.39
C GLY A 100 -22.83 -19.74 36.03
N ARG A 101 -21.95 -19.53 37.02
CA ARG A 101 -20.48 -19.47 36.82
C ARG A 101 -19.94 -20.89 37.04
N VAL A 102 -19.10 -21.40 36.15
CA VAL A 102 -18.01 -22.37 36.44
C VAL A 102 -16.94 -22.23 35.35
N ASP A 103 -15.71 -21.94 35.75
CA ASP A 103 -14.48 -22.11 34.98
C ASP A 103 -14.22 -23.58 34.68
N ASP A 104 -13.84 -23.90 33.43
CA ASP A 104 -13.05 -25.06 32.95
C ASP A 104 -13.52 -25.49 31.55
N ILE A 105 -13.05 -24.80 30.50
CA ILE A 105 -13.02 -25.37 29.15
C ILE A 105 -11.55 -25.62 28.80
N ARG A 106 -11.15 -26.87 29.03
CA ARG A 106 -9.94 -27.46 28.47
C ARG A 106 -10.10 -27.47 26.94
N GLY A 107 -9.09 -26.96 26.24
CA GLY A 107 -9.05 -26.97 24.78
C GLY A 107 -9.10 -28.40 24.22
N PRO A 108 -9.64 -28.61 23.01
CA PRO A 108 -9.74 -29.93 22.44
C PRO A 108 -8.35 -30.46 22.07
N GLU A 109 -7.96 -31.55 22.73
CA GLU A 109 -6.89 -32.45 22.29
C GLU A 109 -7.27 -33.00 20.90
N TYR A 110 -6.42 -32.76 19.91
CA TYR A 110 -6.60 -33.26 18.55
C TYR A 110 -6.09 -34.70 18.49
N ILE A 111 -7.01 -35.63 18.23
CA ILE A 111 -6.73 -37.02 17.91
C ILE A 111 -6.44 -37.08 16.41
N ASP A 112 -5.25 -37.58 16.06
CA ASP A 112 -4.78 -37.78 14.69
C ASP A 112 -5.39 -39.05 14.10
N GLU A 113 -6.41 -38.89 13.24
CA GLU A 113 -6.86 -39.94 12.34
C GLU A 113 -6.54 -39.56 10.88
N GLY A 114 -5.38 -40.02 10.43
CA GLY A 114 -5.14 -40.62 9.13
C GLY A 114 -5.84 -40.01 7.92
N THR A 115 -5.23 -39.00 7.31
CA THR A 115 -5.33 -38.82 5.85
C THR A 115 -3.98 -38.33 5.33
N SER A 116 -3.37 -39.13 4.47
CA SER A 116 -2.02 -38.93 3.93
C SER A 116 -1.94 -37.64 3.09
N VAL A 117 -1.47 -36.56 3.69
CA VAL A 117 -0.89 -35.43 3.00
C VAL A 117 0.61 -35.53 3.21
N SER A 118 1.37 -35.58 2.11
CA SER A 118 2.83 -35.66 2.12
C SER A 118 3.42 -34.61 3.06
N HIS A 119 3.84 -35.07 4.24
CA HIS A 119 4.59 -34.31 5.23
C HIS A 119 5.88 -33.82 4.57
N ILE A 120 5.93 -32.52 4.23
CA ILE A 120 7.20 -31.81 4.19
C ILE A 120 7.64 -31.76 5.64
N GLN A 121 8.65 -32.54 5.99
CA GLN A 121 9.29 -32.52 7.29
C GLN A 121 9.58 -31.06 7.67
N HIS A 122 9.06 -30.61 8.81
CA HIS A 122 9.51 -29.39 9.47
C HIS A 122 10.96 -29.60 9.93
N HIS A 123 11.91 -29.54 9.00
CA HIS A 123 13.26 -29.15 9.34
C HIS A 123 13.18 -27.74 9.91
N THR A 124 13.53 -27.57 11.18
CA THR A 124 14.05 -26.32 11.70
C THR A 124 15.20 -25.92 10.78
N MET A 125 14.92 -25.13 9.74
CA MET A 125 15.95 -24.60 8.86
C MET A 125 16.88 -23.77 9.73
N SER A 126 18.13 -24.22 9.87
CA SER A 126 19.19 -23.42 10.45
C SER A 126 19.34 -22.16 9.62
N THR A 127 19.38 -20.99 10.27
CA THR A 127 19.58 -19.72 9.57
C THR A 127 20.89 -19.76 8.77
N PRO A 128 20.86 -19.47 7.45
CA PRO A 128 22.07 -19.38 6.64
C PRO A 128 23.08 -18.38 7.20
N GLN A 129 24.37 -18.70 7.11
CA GLN A 129 25.48 -17.91 7.66
C GLN A 129 26.26 -17.15 6.58
N THR A 130 26.19 -17.59 5.33
CA THR A 130 26.89 -16.97 4.19
C THR A 130 25.93 -16.51 3.09
N ASP A 131 26.35 -15.55 2.27
CA ASP A 131 25.56 -15.09 1.12
C ASP A 131 25.29 -16.23 0.12
N ALA A 132 26.20 -17.20 -0.01
CA ALA A 132 26.02 -18.36 -0.89
C ALA A 132 24.93 -19.34 -0.37
N GLU A 133 24.87 -19.56 0.94
CA GLU A 133 23.81 -20.36 1.56
C GLU A 133 22.45 -19.65 1.45
N TRP A 134 22.43 -18.33 1.66
CA TRP A 134 21.23 -17.52 1.41
C TRP A 134 20.77 -17.61 -0.04
N ALA A 135 21.69 -17.45 -1.00
CA ALA A 135 21.38 -17.59 -2.42
C ALA A 135 20.78 -18.96 -2.75
N THR A 136 21.31 -20.02 -2.14
CA THR A 136 20.80 -21.39 -2.32
C THR A 136 19.38 -21.54 -1.79
N LEU A 137 19.13 -21.05 -0.57
CA LEU A 137 17.79 -21.07 0.03
C LEU A 137 16.79 -20.27 -0.83
N ILE A 138 17.14 -19.04 -1.20
CA ILE A 138 16.30 -18.16 -2.03
C ILE A 138 15.98 -18.81 -3.38
N SER A 139 16.98 -19.43 -4.03
CA SER A 139 16.79 -20.15 -5.29
C SER A 139 15.82 -21.33 -5.14
N GLY A 140 15.91 -22.08 -4.04
CA GLY A 140 14.99 -23.18 -3.73
C GLY A 140 13.55 -22.68 -3.55
N ILE A 141 13.36 -21.57 -2.84
CA ILE A 141 12.06 -20.93 -2.68
C ILE A 141 11.51 -20.46 -4.03
N GLN A 142 12.34 -19.80 -4.85
CA GLN A 142 11.94 -19.33 -6.17
C GLN A 142 11.41 -20.46 -7.06
N GLN A 143 12.04 -21.64 -7.02
CA GLN A 143 11.61 -22.80 -7.78
C GLN A 143 10.30 -23.42 -7.27
N SER A 144 9.97 -23.23 -5.99
CA SER A 144 8.74 -23.73 -5.37
C SER A 144 7.53 -22.81 -5.53
N LEU A 145 7.73 -21.56 -5.97
CA LEU A 145 6.64 -20.60 -6.14
C LEU A 145 5.74 -20.97 -7.32
N PRO A 146 4.41 -20.79 -7.19
CA PRO A 146 3.49 -21.02 -8.29
C PRO A 146 3.68 -19.98 -9.41
N THR A 147 3.31 -20.37 -10.63
CA THR A 147 3.38 -19.48 -11.80
C THR A 147 2.19 -18.53 -11.90
N THR A 148 1.08 -18.88 -11.27
CA THR A 148 -0.14 -18.07 -11.19
C THR A 148 -0.59 -17.93 -9.74
N PHE A 149 -1.21 -16.79 -9.43
CA PHE A 149 -1.66 -16.46 -8.08
C PHE A 149 -3.18 -16.30 -8.08
N PRO A 150 -3.94 -17.20 -7.42
CA PRO A 150 -5.38 -17.04 -7.30
C PRO A 150 -5.70 -15.83 -6.38
N PRO A 151 -6.86 -15.19 -6.57
CA PRO A 151 -7.29 -14.14 -5.67
C PRO A 151 -7.65 -14.72 -4.29
N TYR A 152 -7.42 -13.93 -3.25
CA TYR A 152 -7.80 -14.19 -1.88
C TYR A 152 -9.18 -13.63 -1.57
N ASP A 153 -9.92 -14.32 -0.71
CA ASP A 153 -11.13 -13.78 -0.10
C ASP A 153 -10.78 -12.62 0.84
N ILE A 154 -11.57 -11.55 0.77
CA ILE A 154 -11.33 -10.32 1.54
C ILE A 154 -12.40 -10.15 2.64
N SER A 155 -11.97 -9.62 3.79
CA SER A 155 -12.88 -9.28 4.89
C SER A 155 -13.84 -8.15 4.49
N SER A 156 -15.04 -8.13 5.09
CA SER A 156 -15.95 -7.00 5.02
C SER A 156 -15.43 -5.78 5.79
N GLU A 157 -14.54 -5.97 6.77
CA GLU A 157 -13.97 -4.91 7.60
C GLU A 157 -12.76 -4.22 6.93
N ILE A 158 -12.96 -3.64 5.75
CA ILE A 158 -11.89 -2.98 4.98
C ILE A 158 -11.22 -1.85 5.77
N ASN A 159 -11.98 -1.11 6.58
CA ASN A 159 -11.43 -0.06 7.45
C ASN A 159 -10.32 -0.57 8.37
N ARG A 160 -10.46 -1.79 8.92
CA ARG A 160 -9.46 -2.42 9.79
C ARG A 160 -8.21 -2.90 9.05
N THR A 161 -8.14 -2.71 7.74
CA THR A 161 -6.96 -2.97 6.93
C THR A 161 -6.17 -1.70 6.60
N ILE A 162 -6.65 -0.50 6.96
CA ILE A 162 -6.01 0.74 6.53
C ILE A 162 -5.05 1.28 7.60
N ASP A 163 -3.82 1.56 7.18
CA ASP A 163 -2.87 2.42 7.89
C ASP A 163 -2.96 3.84 7.29
N HIS A 164 -3.63 4.73 8.01
CA HIS A 164 -3.91 6.10 7.57
C HIS A 164 -2.67 6.96 7.73
N THR A 165 -2.11 7.44 6.62
CA THR A 165 -0.69 7.82 6.57
C THR A 165 -0.50 9.31 6.28
N GLN A 166 0.35 9.97 7.08
CA GLN A 166 0.89 11.31 6.81
C GLN A 166 2.41 11.32 7.05
N LEU A 167 3.18 11.48 5.98
CA LEU A 167 4.66 11.43 6.01
C LEU A 167 5.31 12.62 5.29
N ALA A 168 4.53 13.62 4.88
CA ALA A 168 5.08 14.82 4.28
C ALA A 168 6.04 15.52 5.24
N LEU A 169 7.18 16.00 4.75
CA LEU A 169 8.15 16.75 5.56
C LEU A 169 7.57 18.07 6.10
N THR A 170 6.54 18.59 5.44
CA THR A 170 5.82 19.81 5.81
C THR A 170 4.59 19.55 6.70
N ALA A 171 4.39 18.32 7.17
CA ALA A 171 3.23 17.99 7.98
C ALA A 171 3.23 18.81 9.29
N THR A 172 2.14 19.52 9.55
CA THR A 172 1.96 20.30 10.78
C THR A 172 1.38 19.43 11.89
N GLU A 173 1.54 19.86 13.14
CA GLU A 173 0.91 19.22 14.30
C GLU A 173 -0.61 19.09 14.15
N GLN A 174 -1.29 20.13 13.64
CA GLN A 174 -2.73 20.09 13.38
C GLN A 174 -3.09 19.00 12.37
N GLN A 175 -2.29 18.80 11.32
CA GLN A 175 -2.55 17.72 10.36
C GLN A 175 -2.37 16.33 10.97
N ILE A 176 -1.54 16.18 12.00
CA ILE A 176 -1.42 14.94 12.77
C ILE A 176 -2.64 14.74 13.68
N ASP A 177 -3.19 15.81 14.26
CA ASP A 177 -4.42 15.74 15.04
C ASP A 177 -5.60 15.32 14.17
N ASP A 178 -5.75 15.95 13.00
CA ASP A 178 -6.80 15.63 12.03
C ASP A 178 -6.68 14.16 11.56
N LEU A 179 -5.45 13.70 11.27
CA LEU A 179 -5.16 12.30 10.93
C LEU A 179 -5.66 11.33 12.01
N CYS A 180 -5.41 11.63 13.29
CA CYS A 180 -5.86 10.81 14.42
C CYS A 180 -7.39 10.81 14.52
N GLN A 181 -8.02 11.98 14.40
CA GLN A 181 -9.47 12.12 14.47
C GLN A 181 -10.17 11.35 13.33
N GLU A 182 -9.64 11.42 12.11
CA GLU A 182 -10.12 10.64 10.97
C GLU A 182 -9.98 9.14 11.21
N ALA A 183 -8.85 8.70 11.78
CA ALA A 183 -8.62 7.30 12.10
C ALA A 183 -9.56 6.76 13.17
N ILE A 184 -9.91 7.56 14.18
CA ILE A 184 -10.93 7.23 15.18
C ILE A 184 -12.29 7.10 14.50
N GLN A 185 -12.70 8.12 13.74
CA GLN A 185 -14.02 8.18 13.09
C GLN A 185 -14.27 7.01 12.14
N HIS A 186 -13.23 6.60 11.40
CA HIS A 186 -13.32 5.51 10.43
C HIS A 186 -12.87 4.15 10.99
N GLN A 187 -12.40 4.11 12.24
CA GLN A 187 -11.89 2.92 12.91
C GLN A 187 -10.79 2.23 12.09
N PHE A 188 -9.78 3.00 11.68
CA PHE A 188 -8.62 2.46 10.96
C PHE A 188 -7.76 1.57 11.87
N ALA A 189 -6.84 0.80 11.26
CA ALA A 189 -5.94 -0.07 12.00
C ALA A 189 -4.90 0.75 12.77
N THR A 190 -4.22 1.65 12.06
CA THR A 190 -3.23 2.57 12.63
C THR A 190 -3.22 3.92 11.93
N VAL A 191 -2.65 4.91 12.60
CA VAL A 191 -2.06 6.07 11.93
C VAL A 191 -0.58 5.80 11.66
N CYS A 192 -0.04 6.26 10.53
CA CYS A 192 1.38 6.10 10.18
C CYS A 192 2.06 7.46 10.03
N VAL A 193 3.05 7.74 10.88
CA VAL A 193 3.71 9.04 11.02
C VAL A 193 5.24 8.92 11.06
N ARG A 194 5.95 10.06 11.00
CA ARG A 194 7.39 10.15 11.27
C ARG A 194 7.67 10.21 12.78
N LEU A 195 8.90 9.87 13.17
CA LEU A 195 9.33 9.74 14.57
C LEU A 195 8.94 10.95 15.45
N ASN A 196 9.19 12.16 14.97
CA ASN A 196 8.91 13.40 15.69
C ASN A 196 7.43 13.63 16.03
N HIS A 197 6.51 12.89 15.39
CA HIS A 197 5.07 13.00 15.62
C HIS A 197 4.49 11.84 16.45
N VAL A 198 5.30 10.83 16.81
CA VAL A 198 4.83 9.64 17.53
C VAL A 198 4.20 10.01 18.87
N SER A 199 4.89 10.79 19.71
CA SER A 199 4.37 11.18 21.03
C SER A 199 3.02 11.87 20.96
N ARG A 200 2.83 12.74 19.96
CA ARG A 200 1.58 13.46 19.74
C ARG A 200 0.47 12.51 19.29
N ALA A 201 0.74 11.65 18.31
CA ALA A 201 -0.23 10.66 17.84
C ALA A 201 -0.66 9.70 18.96
N VAL A 202 0.29 9.23 19.77
CA VAL A 202 0.01 8.38 20.95
C VAL A 202 -0.86 9.12 21.97
N GLN A 203 -0.58 10.40 22.24
CA GLN A 203 -1.39 11.21 23.14
C GLN A 203 -2.82 11.40 22.61
N ASN A 204 -2.98 11.69 21.32
CA ASN A 204 -4.28 11.90 20.68
C ASN A 204 -5.14 10.63 20.66
N LEU A 205 -4.51 9.46 20.56
CA LEU A 205 -5.18 8.16 20.46
C LEU A 205 -5.30 7.42 21.81
N LYS A 206 -4.88 8.04 22.92
CA LYS A 206 -4.83 7.39 24.24
C LYS A 206 -6.16 6.76 24.68
N GLU A 207 -7.28 7.45 24.43
CA GLU A 207 -8.62 6.98 24.78
C GLU A 207 -9.24 6.06 23.69
N HIS A 208 -8.48 5.76 22.63
CA HIS A 208 -8.91 4.98 21.47
C HIS A 208 -7.92 3.85 21.14
N PRO A 209 -7.67 2.89 22.07
CA PRO A 209 -6.62 1.87 21.93
C PRO A 209 -6.83 0.88 20.78
N ALA A 210 -7.99 0.92 20.10
CA ALA A 210 -8.26 0.13 18.90
C ALA A 210 -7.59 0.70 17.63
N VAL A 211 -6.98 1.89 17.69
CA VAL A 211 -6.19 2.50 16.61
C VAL A 211 -4.74 2.59 17.09
N GLY A 212 -3.83 1.87 16.44
CA GLY A 212 -2.41 1.89 16.77
C GLY A 212 -1.66 3.09 16.17
N VAL A 213 -0.40 3.25 16.57
CA VAL A 213 0.53 4.22 15.99
C VAL A 213 1.67 3.48 15.33
N ALA A 214 1.79 3.63 14.01
CA ALA A 214 2.91 3.14 13.22
C ALA A 214 3.93 4.27 12.99
N CYS A 215 5.21 3.97 13.21
CA CYS A 215 6.32 4.88 12.91
C CYS A 215 7.18 4.33 11.78
N VAL A 216 7.54 5.17 10.80
CA VAL A 216 8.56 4.80 9.82
C VAL A 216 9.98 4.84 10.43
N VAL A 217 10.89 3.97 9.97
CA VAL A 217 12.28 3.87 10.45
C VAL A 217 13.24 3.74 9.27
N GLY A 218 14.37 4.47 9.29
CA GLY A 218 15.34 4.53 8.19
C GLY A 218 14.70 5.06 6.89
N PHE A 219 13.73 5.96 7.02
CA PHE A 219 12.83 6.35 5.94
C PHE A 219 13.22 7.68 5.30
N HIS A 220 13.34 7.78 3.98
CA HIS A 220 12.81 6.89 2.92
C HIS A 220 13.90 6.20 2.08
N GLU A 221 15.15 6.59 2.26
CA GLU A 221 16.27 6.29 1.38
C GLU A 221 16.73 4.82 1.45
N GLY A 222 16.48 4.13 2.56
CA GLY A 222 16.88 2.74 2.77
C GLY A 222 18.37 2.53 3.05
N THR A 223 19.21 3.57 2.95
CA THR A 223 20.68 3.49 3.07
C THR A 223 21.25 3.92 4.42
N TYR A 224 20.39 4.27 5.38
CA TYR A 224 20.82 4.54 6.77
C TYR A 224 21.50 3.31 7.37
N LYS A 225 22.45 3.56 8.26
CA LYS A 225 23.19 2.47 8.92
C LYS A 225 22.30 1.72 9.91
N THR A 226 22.64 0.48 10.18
CA THR A 226 21.88 -0.38 11.10
C THR A 226 21.79 0.19 12.52
N ASP A 227 22.85 0.83 13.01
CA ASP A 227 22.87 1.47 14.33
C ASP A 227 21.93 2.69 14.40
N GLU A 228 21.88 3.50 13.35
CA GLU A 228 20.93 4.61 13.19
C GLU A 228 19.47 4.09 13.18
N LYS A 229 19.17 3.08 12.36
CA LYS A 229 17.83 2.46 12.32
C LYS A 229 17.43 1.85 13.67
N THR A 230 18.38 1.21 14.35
CA THR A 230 18.17 0.58 15.66
C THR A 230 17.89 1.64 16.74
N ALA A 231 18.60 2.77 16.70
CA ALA A 231 18.38 3.87 17.63
C ALA A 231 16.99 4.51 17.40
N GLU A 232 16.64 4.81 16.14
CA GLU A 232 15.33 5.35 15.77
C GLU A 232 14.18 4.40 16.15
N ALA A 233 14.34 3.09 15.94
CA ALA A 233 13.36 2.08 16.34
C ALA A 233 13.15 2.05 17.86
N LYS A 234 14.23 2.08 18.66
CA LYS A 234 14.13 2.14 20.13
C LYS A 234 13.41 3.40 20.59
N GLU A 235 13.73 4.53 19.97
CA GLU A 235 13.07 5.80 20.29
C GLU A 235 11.57 5.74 19.97
N ALA A 236 11.19 5.28 18.77
CA ALA A 236 9.79 5.12 18.40
C ALA A 236 9.01 4.23 19.38
N VAL A 237 9.59 3.11 19.80
CA VAL A 237 9.00 2.20 20.80
C VAL A 237 8.86 2.89 22.16
N ASN A 238 9.89 3.60 22.62
CA ASN A 238 9.84 4.34 23.89
C ASN A 238 8.79 5.45 23.88
N LEU A 239 8.54 6.07 22.71
CA LEU A 239 7.49 7.07 22.53
C LEU A 239 6.08 6.46 22.41
N GLY A 240 5.96 5.12 22.39
CA GLY A 240 4.69 4.41 22.41
C GLY A 240 4.17 3.93 21.05
N ALA A 241 5.02 3.90 20.00
CA ALA A 241 4.64 3.30 18.73
C ALA A 241 4.31 1.80 18.91
N SER A 242 3.15 1.38 18.43
CA SER A 242 2.72 -0.03 18.46
C SER A 242 3.22 -0.83 17.26
N GLU A 243 3.56 -0.15 16.17
CA GLU A 243 4.11 -0.77 14.96
C GLU A 243 5.24 0.09 14.37
N LEU A 244 6.21 -0.53 13.70
CA LEU A 244 7.30 0.12 12.97
C LEU A 244 7.27 -0.31 11.50
N ASP A 245 7.53 0.64 10.59
CA ASP A 245 7.68 0.44 9.15
C ASP A 245 9.11 0.80 8.74
N MET A 246 10.05 -0.15 8.85
CA MET A 246 11.45 0.07 8.49
C MET A 246 11.68 -0.05 6.97
N VAL A 247 12.61 0.71 6.41
CA VAL A 247 13.05 0.52 5.02
C VAL A 247 14.21 -0.47 4.97
N LEU A 248 14.06 -1.52 4.15
CA LEU A 248 15.12 -2.49 3.88
C LEU A 248 16.32 -1.78 3.24
N HIS A 249 17.53 -2.23 3.54
CA HIS A 249 18.71 -1.79 2.80
C HIS A 249 18.78 -2.39 1.40
N TYR A 250 17.84 -2.00 0.53
CA TYR A 250 17.62 -2.56 -0.80
C TYR A 250 18.82 -2.45 -1.76
N PRO A 251 19.76 -1.47 -1.66
CA PRO A 251 20.97 -1.51 -2.49
C PRO A 251 21.90 -2.70 -2.16
N LEU A 252 22.04 -3.05 -0.88
CA LEU A 252 22.81 -4.24 -0.48
C LEU A 252 22.15 -5.53 -0.97
N LEU A 253 20.81 -5.55 -1.01
CA LEU A 253 20.06 -6.67 -1.60
C LEU A 253 20.36 -6.80 -3.10
N GLN A 254 20.43 -5.68 -3.82
CA GLN A 254 20.78 -5.67 -5.25
C GLN A 254 22.21 -6.18 -5.51
N GLU A 255 23.12 -5.94 -4.58
CA GLU A 255 24.51 -6.42 -4.60
C GLU A 255 24.65 -7.89 -4.12
N GLY A 256 23.56 -8.55 -3.72
CA GLY A 256 23.59 -9.93 -3.22
C GLY A 256 24.21 -10.07 -1.82
N LYS A 257 24.28 -8.99 -1.04
CA LYS A 257 24.79 -8.96 0.35
C LYS A 257 23.72 -9.40 1.34
N TYR A 258 23.21 -10.62 1.16
CA TYR A 258 22.07 -11.15 1.89
C TYR A 258 22.28 -11.22 3.40
N LYS A 259 23.47 -11.60 3.86
CA LYS A 259 23.79 -11.65 5.29
C LYS A 259 23.67 -10.28 5.95
N ASP A 260 24.15 -9.24 5.28
CA ASP A 260 24.14 -7.88 5.82
C ASP A 260 22.71 -7.32 5.84
N VAL A 261 21.92 -7.60 4.80
CA VAL A 261 20.49 -7.26 4.75
C VAL A 261 19.68 -7.98 5.84
N TYR A 262 19.93 -9.28 6.05
CA TYR A 262 19.29 -10.05 7.12
C TYR A 262 19.66 -9.49 8.51
N ALA A 263 20.95 -9.21 8.73
CA ALA A 263 21.44 -8.65 9.99
C ALA A 263 20.80 -7.28 10.29
N ASP A 264 20.66 -6.41 9.28
CA ASP A 264 20.01 -5.09 9.42
C ASP A 264 18.57 -5.21 9.96
N VAL A 265 17.77 -6.09 9.36
CA VAL A 265 16.38 -6.33 9.79
C VAL A 265 16.34 -6.99 11.17
N LEU A 266 17.22 -7.95 11.44
CA LEU A 266 17.27 -8.67 12.71
C LEU A 266 17.61 -7.73 13.87
N GLU A 267 18.55 -6.80 13.70
CA GLU A 267 18.90 -5.83 14.74
C GLU A 267 17.74 -4.88 15.03
N VAL A 268 17.01 -4.40 14.02
CA VAL A 268 15.79 -3.60 14.22
C VAL A 268 14.70 -4.42 14.91
N ARG A 269 14.52 -5.70 14.56
CA ARG A 269 13.60 -6.60 15.26
C ARG A 269 13.95 -6.77 16.74
N LYS A 270 15.24 -6.88 17.09
CA LYS A 270 15.70 -6.93 18.48
C LYS A 270 15.46 -5.60 19.20
N ALA A 271 15.58 -4.49 18.49
CA ALA A 271 15.35 -3.14 19.00
C ALA A 271 13.87 -2.90 19.38
N ALA A 272 12.96 -3.55 18.66
CA ALA A 272 11.53 -3.50 18.88
C ALA A 272 11.02 -4.94 19.06
N PRO A 273 11.09 -5.57 20.23
CA PRO A 273 10.59 -6.93 20.42
C PRO A 273 9.05 -6.98 20.36
N THR A 274 8.49 -8.17 20.15
CA THR A 274 7.05 -8.44 20.33
C THR A 274 6.60 -7.92 21.70
N PRO A 275 5.44 -7.23 21.82
CA PRO A 275 4.32 -7.19 20.87
C PRO A 275 4.36 -6.08 19.82
N VAL A 276 5.43 -5.28 19.73
CA VAL A 276 5.52 -4.23 18.69
C VAL A 276 5.49 -4.89 17.30
N GLY A 277 4.65 -4.43 16.38
CA GLY A 277 4.64 -4.97 15.02
C GLY A 277 5.81 -4.43 14.20
N LEU A 278 6.55 -5.29 13.49
CA LEU A 278 7.61 -4.86 12.55
C LEU A 278 7.18 -5.12 11.11
N LYS A 279 7.18 -4.07 10.31
CA LYS A 279 6.94 -4.12 8.86
C LYS A 279 8.20 -3.71 8.12
N VAL A 280 8.58 -4.46 7.10
CA VAL A 280 9.79 -4.21 6.31
C VAL A 280 9.42 -3.77 4.89
N ILE A 281 9.69 -2.51 4.55
CA ILE A 281 9.49 -1.93 3.22
C ILE A 281 10.61 -2.41 2.29
N LEU A 282 10.25 -3.16 1.24
CA LEU A 282 11.22 -3.67 0.27
C LEU A 282 11.63 -2.65 -0.79
N GLU A 283 10.74 -1.68 -1.06
CA GLU A 283 10.83 -0.74 -2.19
C GLU A 283 10.80 -1.45 -3.54
N THR A 284 9.70 -2.16 -3.80
CA THR A 284 9.51 -3.03 -4.98
C THR A 284 9.71 -2.35 -6.32
N SER A 285 9.59 -1.01 -6.41
CA SER A 285 9.85 -0.25 -7.64
C SER A 285 11.30 -0.30 -8.09
N GLN A 286 12.22 -0.59 -7.18
CA GLN A 286 13.66 -0.66 -7.41
C GLN A 286 14.14 -2.11 -7.56
N LEU A 287 13.26 -3.09 -7.39
CA LEU A 287 13.65 -4.50 -7.28
C LEU A 287 13.10 -5.31 -8.45
N THR A 288 13.93 -6.22 -8.94
CA THR A 288 13.50 -7.30 -9.84
C THR A 288 12.62 -8.30 -9.09
N ARG A 289 11.92 -9.17 -9.84
CA ARG A 289 11.10 -10.24 -9.27
C ARG A 289 11.90 -11.11 -8.31
N GLU A 290 13.11 -11.50 -8.70
CA GLU A 290 14.04 -12.33 -7.93
C GLU A 290 14.47 -11.61 -6.64
N GLN A 291 14.75 -10.31 -6.71
CA GLN A 291 15.09 -9.51 -5.54
C GLN A 291 13.90 -9.30 -4.61
N ILE A 292 12.66 -9.18 -5.12
CA ILE A 292 11.46 -9.13 -4.28
C ILE A 292 11.32 -10.43 -3.48
N ILE A 293 11.56 -11.59 -4.10
CA ILE A 293 11.57 -12.89 -3.39
C ILE A 293 12.65 -12.88 -2.33
N ALA A 294 13.89 -12.53 -2.69
CA ALA A 294 15.02 -12.49 -1.76
C ALA A 294 14.75 -11.58 -0.55
N GLY A 295 14.30 -10.34 -0.78
CA GLY A 295 13.96 -9.39 0.28
C GLY A 295 12.82 -9.88 1.16
N SER A 296 11.80 -10.51 0.57
CA SER A 296 10.69 -11.12 1.32
C SER A 296 11.18 -12.25 2.23
N VAL A 297 12.04 -13.14 1.72
CA VAL A 297 12.61 -14.26 2.49
C VAL A 297 13.43 -13.73 3.66
N LEU A 298 14.35 -12.79 3.41
CA LEU A 298 15.24 -12.25 4.44
C LEU A 298 14.44 -11.56 5.55
N ALA A 299 13.45 -10.73 5.19
CA ALA A 299 12.59 -10.05 6.15
C ALA A 299 11.74 -11.04 6.98
N CYS A 300 11.15 -12.05 6.33
CA CYS A 300 10.39 -13.11 6.98
C CYS A 300 11.24 -13.88 7.99
N VAL A 301 12.42 -14.36 7.58
CA VAL A 301 13.31 -15.15 8.45
C VAL A 301 13.86 -14.29 9.60
N ALA A 302 14.05 -12.99 9.39
CA ALA A 302 14.46 -12.05 10.44
C ALA A 302 13.35 -11.69 11.45
N GLY A 303 12.12 -12.18 11.25
CA GLY A 303 11.01 -12.00 12.18
C GLY A 303 10.12 -10.79 11.91
N ALA A 304 10.02 -10.35 10.65
CA ALA A 304 9.04 -9.34 10.26
C ALA A 304 7.60 -9.86 10.37
N ASP A 305 6.72 -9.06 10.96
CA ASP A 305 5.28 -9.35 11.04
C ASP A 305 4.59 -9.02 9.70
N TYR A 306 5.11 -8.02 8.98
CA TYR A 306 4.70 -7.69 7.63
C TYR A 306 5.90 -7.44 6.70
N ILE A 307 5.74 -7.80 5.44
CA ILE A 307 6.55 -7.26 4.34
C ILE A 307 5.70 -6.25 3.56
N LYS A 308 6.28 -5.09 3.28
CA LYS A 308 5.61 -3.92 2.72
C LYS A 308 6.19 -3.57 1.36
N THR A 309 5.34 -3.22 0.39
CA THR A 309 5.78 -3.00 -1.00
C THR A 309 6.68 -1.77 -1.13
N SER A 310 6.19 -0.58 -0.77
CA SER A 310 6.81 0.67 -1.20
C SER A 310 6.74 1.78 -0.16
N THR A 311 7.70 2.72 -0.20
CA THR A 311 7.67 3.93 0.64
C THR A 311 6.62 4.93 0.15
N GLY A 312 6.40 4.98 -1.16
CA GLY A 312 5.62 6.02 -1.84
C GLY A 312 6.43 7.26 -2.20
N PHE A 313 7.75 7.26 -1.99
CA PHE A 313 8.65 8.39 -2.25
C PHE A 313 9.66 8.12 -3.37
N ASN A 314 9.88 6.86 -3.76
CA ASN A 314 10.80 6.50 -4.85
C ASN A 314 10.16 5.56 -5.88
N GLY A 315 9.76 6.10 -7.04
CA GLY A 315 9.18 5.34 -8.15
C GLY A 315 7.70 4.92 -7.94
N PRO A 316 7.19 4.00 -8.78
CA PRO A 316 5.83 3.47 -8.66
C PRO A 316 5.55 2.80 -7.32
N GLY A 317 4.28 2.77 -6.90
CA GLY A 317 3.86 2.11 -5.66
C GLY A 317 3.57 0.62 -5.82
N ALA A 318 2.65 0.10 -4.99
CA ALA A 318 2.21 -1.28 -5.04
C ALA A 318 1.61 -1.65 -6.40
N ASN A 319 1.94 -2.85 -6.88
CA ASN A 319 1.26 -3.49 -8.01
C ASN A 319 0.80 -4.91 -7.60
N LEU A 320 -0.19 -5.45 -8.31
CA LEU A 320 -0.84 -6.71 -7.95
C LEU A 320 0.12 -7.91 -8.00
N GLU A 321 1.04 -7.93 -8.96
CA GLU A 321 2.00 -9.02 -9.12
C GLU A 321 2.96 -9.08 -7.93
N SER A 322 3.51 -7.93 -7.53
CA SER A 322 4.42 -7.85 -6.38
C SER A 322 3.72 -8.24 -5.08
N VAL A 323 2.48 -7.82 -4.85
CA VAL A 323 1.71 -8.20 -3.66
C VAL A 323 1.49 -9.71 -3.60
N ALA A 324 1.05 -10.31 -4.71
CA ALA A 324 0.82 -11.75 -4.77
C ALA A 324 2.10 -12.56 -4.61
N LEU A 325 3.18 -12.13 -5.26
CA LEU A 325 4.51 -12.73 -5.13
C LEU A 325 5.03 -12.70 -3.69
N MET A 326 4.94 -11.54 -3.05
CA MET A 326 5.31 -11.36 -1.65
C MET A 326 4.47 -12.26 -0.75
N ARG A 327 3.15 -12.38 -1.02
CA ARG A 327 2.24 -13.21 -0.24
C ARG A 327 2.61 -14.68 -0.31
N GLU A 328 2.82 -15.22 -1.51
CA GLU A 328 3.21 -16.63 -1.64
C GLU A 328 4.60 -16.90 -1.07
N THR A 329 5.53 -15.96 -1.23
CA THR A 329 6.85 -16.09 -0.59
C THR A 329 6.72 -16.15 0.93
N ALA A 330 5.90 -15.27 1.52
CA ALA A 330 5.65 -15.27 2.96
C ALA A 330 4.91 -16.54 3.45
N ASN A 331 4.02 -17.13 2.65
CA ASN A 331 3.37 -18.40 2.99
C ASN A 331 4.38 -19.54 3.13
N LEU A 332 5.46 -19.54 2.33
CA LEU A 332 6.49 -20.58 2.36
C LEU A 332 7.46 -20.44 3.54
N VAL A 333 7.84 -19.22 3.94
CA VAL A 333 8.92 -19.00 4.92
C VAL A 333 8.55 -18.13 6.13
N GLY A 334 7.48 -17.35 6.06
CA GLY A 334 7.18 -16.27 7.01
C GLY A 334 6.50 -16.66 8.31
N LYS A 335 6.11 -17.93 8.51
CA LYS A 335 5.46 -18.41 9.76
C LYS A 335 4.37 -17.46 10.29
N GLY A 336 3.56 -16.89 9.40
CA GLY A 336 2.51 -15.93 9.74
C GLY A 336 2.78 -14.48 9.32
N THR A 337 3.95 -14.16 8.75
CA THR A 337 4.21 -12.86 8.10
C THR A 337 3.13 -12.53 7.07
N LYS A 338 2.64 -11.29 7.12
CA LYS A 338 1.59 -10.76 6.23
C LYS A 338 2.15 -9.78 5.20
N VAL A 339 1.34 -9.39 4.23
CA VAL A 339 1.73 -8.38 3.23
C VAL A 339 1.01 -7.06 3.48
N LYS A 340 1.74 -5.94 3.40
CA LYS A 340 1.19 -4.59 3.36
C LYS A 340 1.41 -3.97 1.98
N ALA A 341 0.33 -3.62 1.28
CA ALA A 341 0.41 -2.89 0.02
C ALA A 341 0.39 -1.38 0.29
N SER A 342 1.36 -0.63 -0.23
CA SER A 342 1.44 0.82 -0.05
C SER A 342 2.02 1.52 -1.28
N GLY A 343 1.66 2.80 -1.40
CA GLY A 343 1.98 3.63 -2.57
C GLY A 343 0.96 3.43 -3.69
N GLY A 344 0.23 4.49 -4.04
CA GLY A 344 -0.68 4.49 -5.19
C GLY A 344 -2.10 3.95 -4.95
N VAL A 345 -2.43 3.40 -3.77
CA VAL A 345 -3.79 2.93 -3.45
C VAL A 345 -4.69 4.11 -3.05
N ARG A 346 -5.54 4.60 -3.97
CA ARG A 346 -6.28 5.87 -3.82
C ARG A 346 -7.80 5.75 -3.99
N SER A 347 -8.31 4.55 -4.25
CA SER A 347 -9.73 4.26 -4.43
C SER A 347 -10.14 2.98 -3.72
N ALA A 348 -11.44 2.83 -3.46
CA ALA A 348 -12.05 1.60 -2.96
C ALA A 348 -11.72 0.39 -3.85
N GLU A 349 -11.78 0.57 -5.17
CA GLU A 349 -11.46 -0.47 -6.14
C GLU A 349 -10.00 -0.93 -6.04
N ASP A 350 -9.05 0.01 -5.98
CA ASP A 350 -7.63 -0.32 -5.81
C ASP A 350 -7.39 -1.06 -4.49
N CYS A 351 -8.04 -0.61 -3.42
CA CYS A 351 -7.97 -1.23 -2.10
C CYS A 351 -8.41 -2.70 -2.17
N ARG A 352 -9.61 -2.97 -2.71
CA ARG A 352 -10.14 -4.34 -2.87
C ARG A 352 -9.22 -5.21 -3.72
N LYS A 353 -8.71 -4.69 -4.84
CA LYS A 353 -7.79 -5.44 -5.71
C LYS A 353 -6.49 -5.81 -4.98
N MET A 354 -5.92 -4.91 -4.18
CA MET A 354 -4.72 -5.21 -3.40
C MET A 354 -4.98 -6.25 -2.31
N LEU A 355 -6.12 -6.15 -1.61
CA LEU A 355 -6.53 -7.16 -0.63
C LEU A 355 -6.74 -8.54 -1.29
N GLN A 356 -7.41 -8.58 -2.45
CA GLN A 356 -7.60 -9.79 -3.25
C GLN A 356 -6.28 -10.36 -3.78
N ALA A 357 -5.28 -9.52 -4.05
CA ALA A 357 -3.94 -9.99 -4.41
C ALA A 357 -3.16 -10.60 -3.23
N GLY A 358 -3.67 -10.50 -1.99
CA GLY A 358 -3.06 -11.09 -0.80
C GLY A 358 -2.53 -10.08 0.22
N ALA A 359 -2.77 -8.78 0.04
CA ALA A 359 -2.47 -7.80 1.07
C ALA A 359 -3.41 -7.99 2.27
N ALA A 360 -2.87 -7.88 3.49
CA ALA A 360 -3.63 -7.86 4.73
C ALA A 360 -3.66 -6.48 5.39
N ARG A 361 -2.87 -5.53 4.89
CA ARG A 361 -2.85 -4.13 5.31
C ARG A 361 -2.61 -3.23 4.09
N ILE A 362 -3.20 -2.04 4.10
CA ILE A 362 -3.13 -1.04 3.04
C ILE A 362 -2.57 0.25 3.64
N GLY A 363 -1.42 0.71 3.16
CA GLY A 363 -0.89 2.03 3.49
C GLY A 363 -1.41 3.08 2.52
N SER A 364 -2.23 4.01 3.01
CA SER A 364 -2.79 5.08 2.17
C SER A 364 -3.01 6.37 2.96
N SER A 365 -2.75 7.51 2.33
CA SER A 365 -3.20 8.84 2.81
C SER A 365 -4.63 9.17 2.36
N SER A 366 -5.24 8.32 1.53
CA SER A 366 -6.61 8.49 1.02
C SER A 366 -7.63 7.63 1.76
N GLY A 367 -7.33 7.21 3.01
CA GLY A 367 -8.17 6.30 3.80
C GLY A 367 -9.63 6.76 3.92
N VAL A 368 -9.85 8.03 4.25
CA VAL A 368 -11.19 8.63 4.35
C VAL A 368 -11.96 8.50 3.03
N LYS A 369 -11.32 8.85 1.91
CA LYS A 369 -11.93 8.76 0.58
C LYS A 369 -12.28 7.32 0.23
N ILE A 370 -11.37 6.37 0.47
CA ILE A 370 -11.60 4.94 0.25
C ILE A 370 -12.85 4.48 1.00
N MET A 371 -13.00 4.86 2.28
CA MET A 371 -14.16 4.46 3.06
C MET A 371 -15.46 5.15 2.65
N GLN A 372 -15.39 6.37 2.10
CA GLN A 372 -16.56 7.03 1.54
C GLN A 372 -17.06 6.29 0.29
N GLU A 373 -16.14 5.93 -0.62
CA GLU A 373 -16.46 5.15 -1.83
C GLU A 373 -17.01 3.76 -1.51
N GLU A 374 -16.44 3.08 -0.51
CA GLU A 374 -16.95 1.78 -0.03
C GLU A 374 -18.39 1.87 0.50
N LYS A 375 -18.75 2.97 1.19
CA LYS A 375 -20.11 3.17 1.71
C LYS A 375 -21.13 3.50 0.62
N THR A 376 -20.74 4.24 -0.42
CA THR A 376 -21.66 4.66 -1.49
C THR A 376 -21.78 3.64 -2.61
N GLY A 377 -20.85 2.67 -2.70
CA GLY A 377 -20.80 1.69 -3.79
C GLY A 377 -20.43 2.31 -5.15
N ILE A 378 -20.00 3.58 -5.16
CA ILE A 378 -19.66 4.34 -6.36
C ILE A 378 -18.24 4.89 -6.20
N ALA A 379 -17.33 4.48 -7.09
CA ALA A 379 -16.02 5.10 -7.21
C ALA A 379 -16.21 6.59 -7.55
N SER A 380 -15.72 7.49 -6.69
CA SER A 380 -15.84 8.91 -6.94
C SER A 380 -14.94 9.28 -8.11
N SER A 381 -15.54 9.46 -9.29
CA SER A 381 -14.85 10.07 -10.42
C SER A 381 -14.53 11.51 -10.01
N GLY A 382 -13.29 11.77 -9.62
CA GLY A 382 -12.87 13.06 -9.05
C GLY A 382 -13.35 14.24 -9.89
N SER A 383 -14.30 15.00 -9.34
CA SER A 383 -14.62 16.35 -9.78
C SER A 383 -13.68 17.28 -9.03
N GLY A 384 -12.61 17.71 -9.70
CA GLY A 384 -11.85 18.87 -9.24
C GLY A 384 -12.73 20.11 -9.34
N SER A 385 -13.16 20.67 -8.21
CA SER A 385 -13.66 22.04 -8.19
C SER A 385 -12.44 22.95 -8.28
N GLY A 386 -12.25 23.55 -9.45
CA GLY A 386 -11.42 24.74 -9.57
C GLY A 386 -12.17 25.91 -8.93
N TYR A 387 -11.52 26.52 -7.94
CA TYR A 387 -11.57 27.96 -7.68
C TYR A 387 -10.16 28.43 -7.44
#